data_AF-A0A0C3N002-F1
#
_entry.id   AF-A0A0C3N002-F1
#
_cell.length_a   1.000
_cell.length_b   1.000
_cell.length_c   1.000
_cell.angle_alpha   90.00
_cell.angle_beta   90.00
_cell.angle_gamma   90.00
#
_symmetry.space_group_name_H-M   'P 1'
#
loop_
_entity.id
_entity.type
_entity.pdbx_description
1 polymer ?
#
loop_
_entity_poly.entity_id
_entity_poly.type
_entity_poly.pdbx_seq_one_letter_code
_entity_poly.pdbx_strand_id
1 'polypeptide(L)' 'MTHSQYPPVVPVVSRSHEALTCSRCGLVMTHDGHEYDEALIISFCAGFSSVFGDEMRVDAVFCQHCRKRSTNPILT' A
#
# COMPACT_ATOMS: atom_id res chain seq x y z
N MET A 1 -10.91 29.38 8.18
CA MET A 1 -9.75 28.92 7.41
C MET A 1 -8.84 28.15 8.36
N THR A 2 -9.12 26.87 8.60
CA THR A 2 -8.30 26.02 9.48
C THR A 2 -7.32 25.25 8.61
N HIS A 3 -6.04 25.58 8.75
CA HIS A 3 -4.93 24.85 8.14
C HIS A 3 -5.03 23.37 8.54
N SER A 4 -5.14 22.48 7.56
CA SER A 4 -5.02 21.03 7.79
C SER A 4 -3.59 20.75 8.24
N GLN A 5 -3.45 20.42 9.52
CA GLN A 5 -2.18 20.33 10.25
C GLN A 5 -1.61 18.91 10.27
N TYR A 6 -2.13 18.02 9.42
CA TYR A 6 -1.67 16.65 9.36
C TYR A 6 -0.45 16.55 8.45
N PRO A 7 0.70 16.05 8.95
CA PRO A 7 1.81 15.72 8.06
C PRO A 7 1.31 14.69 7.03
N PRO A 8 1.78 14.76 5.76
CA PRO A 8 1.48 13.72 4.80
C PRO A 8 1.95 12.39 5.39
N VAL A 9 1.03 11.43 5.53
CA VAL A 9 1.35 10.05 5.89
C VAL A 9 2.12 9.48 4.70
N VAL A 10 3.42 9.68 4.66
CA VAL A 10 4.32 8.92 3.80
C VAL A 10 4.55 7.59 4.51
N PRO A 11 4.07 6.46 3.96
CA PRO A 11 4.39 5.16 4.53
C PRO A 11 5.89 4.95 4.33
N VAL A 12 6.67 5.17 5.39
CA VAL A 12 8.06 4.75 5.45
C VAL A 12 8.02 3.25 5.65
N VAL A 13 7.85 2.52 4.54
CA VAL A 13 8.04 1.07 4.53
C VAL A 13 9.52 0.85 4.84
N SER A 14 9.81 0.32 6.02
CA SER A 14 11.11 -0.24 6.35
C SER A 14 11.47 -1.23 5.25
N ARG A 15 12.44 -0.87 4.41
CA ARG A 15 12.97 -1.75 3.36
C ARG A 15 13.78 -2.86 4.05
N SER A 16 13.11 -3.81 4.68
CA SER A 16 13.72 -5.11 4.95
C SER A 16 14.11 -5.70 3.59
N HIS A 17 15.23 -6.42 3.54
CA HIS A 17 15.72 -7.15 2.36
C HIS A 17 14.79 -8.32 1.97
N GLU A 18 13.49 -8.18 2.15
CA GLU A 18 12.48 -9.22 2.01
C GLU A 18 11.78 -9.02 0.67
N ALA A 19 11.63 -10.11 -0.08
CA ALA A 19 10.91 -10.07 -1.34
C ALA A 19 9.46 -9.63 -1.11
N LEU A 20 8.97 -8.71 -1.94
CA LEU A 20 7.59 -8.24 -1.89
C LEU A 20 6.69 -9.18 -2.68
N THR A 21 5.48 -9.45 -2.19
CA THR A 21 4.51 -10.29 -2.93
C THR A 21 3.31 -9.47 -3.32
N CYS A 22 2.97 -9.47 -4.61
CA CYS A 22 1.80 -8.75 -5.12
C CYS A 22 0.51 -9.37 -4.56
N SER A 23 -0.28 -8.59 -3.82
CA SER A 23 -1.56 -8.99 -3.23
C SER A 23 -2.62 -9.38 -4.27
N ARG A 24 -2.46 -8.94 -5.54
CA ARG A 24 -3.42 -9.23 -6.62
C ARG A 24 -3.10 -10.49 -7.41
N CYS A 25 -1.85 -10.70 -7.80
CA CYS A 25 -1.46 -11.81 -8.68
C CYS A 25 -0.50 -12.81 -8.05
N GLY A 26 -0.03 -12.58 -6.82
CA GLY A 26 0.93 -13.44 -6.13
C GLY A 26 2.36 -13.36 -6.66
N LEU A 27 2.66 -12.43 -7.60
CA LEU A 27 4.02 -12.26 -8.11
C LEU A 27 4.98 -11.87 -7.00
N VAL A 28 6.03 -12.65 -6.83
CA VAL A 28 7.14 -12.36 -5.90
C VAL A 28 8.13 -11.45 -6.61
N MET A 29 8.43 -10.32 -5.99
CA MET A 29 9.29 -9.24 -6.46
C MET A 29 10.54 -9.24 -5.58
N THR A 30 11.65 -9.69 -6.13
CA THR A 30 12.95 -9.73 -5.43
C THR A 30 13.57 -8.34 -5.39
N HIS A 31 14.28 -8.01 -4.31
CA HIS A 31 14.89 -6.70 -4.09
C HIS A 31 15.77 -6.19 -5.25
N ASP A 32 16.47 -7.10 -5.95
CA ASP A 32 17.36 -6.73 -7.06
C ASP A 32 16.65 -6.60 -8.42
N GLY A 33 15.34 -6.82 -8.45
CA GLY A 33 14.54 -6.78 -9.67
C GLY A 33 13.85 -5.43 -9.86
N HIS A 34 13.78 -4.97 -11.12
CA HIS A 34 13.06 -3.74 -11.49
C HIS A 34 11.61 -3.70 -11.01
N GLU A 35 10.98 -4.87 -10.87
CA GLU A 35 9.61 -4.98 -10.38
C GLU A 35 9.46 -4.54 -8.91
N TYR A 36 10.50 -4.75 -8.09
CA TYR A 36 10.51 -4.35 -6.68
C TYR A 36 10.59 -2.82 -6.54
N ASP A 37 11.44 -2.16 -7.34
CA ASP A 37 11.56 -0.70 -7.33
C ASP A 37 10.28 0.01 -7.77
N GLU A 38 9.50 -0.63 -8.65
CA GLU A 38 8.23 -0.10 -9.14
C GLU A 38 7.00 -0.57 -8.34
N ALA A 39 7.20 -1.35 -7.28
CA ALA A 39 6.11 -1.86 -6.45
C ALA A 39 5.35 -0.70 -5.79
N LEU A 40 4.02 -0.75 -5.87
CA LEU A 40 3.15 0.20 -5.17
C LEU A 40 2.71 -0.43 -3.84
N ILE A 41 3.02 0.24 -2.74
CA ILE A 41 2.63 -0.20 -1.39
C ILE A 41 1.59 0.78 -0.86
N ILE A 42 0.43 0.25 -0.47
CA ILE A 42 -0.69 0.99 0.11
C ILE A 42 -0.82 0.49 1.55
N SER A 43 -0.72 1.42 2.50
CA SER A 43 -0.88 1.16 3.93
C SER A 43 -1.72 2.29 4.51
N PHE A 44 -2.93 1.99 4.96
CA PHE A 44 -3.76 2.96 5.67
C PHE A 44 -4.57 2.30 6.79
N CYS A 45 -4.89 3.08 7.80
CA CYS A 45 -5.81 2.68 8.85
C CYS A 45 -7.24 2.96 8.36
N ALA A 46 -8.02 1.90 8.18
CA ALA A 46 -9.46 1.94 7.98
C ALA A 46 -10.18 1.71 9.33
N GLY A 47 -11.48 2.00 9.35
CA GLY A 47 -12.31 1.88 10.54
C GLY A 47 -12.84 3.24 11.02
N PHE A 48 -13.91 3.20 11.81
CA PHE A 48 -14.37 4.39 12.51
C PHE A 48 -13.42 4.62 13.68
N SER A 49 -13.07 5.87 13.95
CA SER A 49 -12.39 6.28 15.19
C SER A 49 -13.36 6.09 16.37
N SER A 50 -13.68 4.84 16.67
CA SER A 50 -14.49 4.40 17.80
C SER A 50 -13.59 4.36 19.03
N VAL A 51 -14.14 4.80 20.17
CA VAL A 51 -13.47 4.77 21.47
C VAL A 51 -13.06 3.34 21.87
N PHE A 52 -13.66 2.32 21.23
CA PHE A 52 -13.38 0.90 21.47
C PHE A 52 -12.33 0.28 20.54
N GLY A 53 -11.71 1.06 19.65
CA GLY A 53 -10.40 0.71 19.08
C GLY A 53 -10.39 -0.40 18.03
N ASP A 54 -11.42 -0.51 17.20
CA ASP A 54 -11.42 -1.33 16.00
C ASP A 54 -10.63 -0.63 14.86
N GLU A 55 -9.34 -0.39 15.09
CA GLU A 55 -8.39 0.02 14.07
C GLU A 55 -8.17 -1.14 13.10
N MET A 56 -8.60 -0.99 11.85
CA MET A 56 -8.35 -1.96 10.79
C MET A 56 -7.20 -1.47 9.93
N ARG A 57 -6.01 -2.05 10.11
CA ARG A 57 -4.88 -1.78 9.20
C ARG A 57 -5.10 -2.50 7.88
N VAL A 58 -5.02 -1.74 6.80
CA VAL A 58 -5.13 -2.25 5.43
C VAL A 58 -3.78 -2.05 4.76
N ASP A 59 -3.10 -3.17 4.52
CA ASP A 59 -1.83 -3.22 3.81
C ASP A 59 -1.99 -4.01 2.50
N ALA A 60 -1.55 -3.44 1.38
CA ALA A 60 -1.59 -4.06 0.08
C ALA A 60 -0.35 -3.69 -0.75
N VAL A 61 0.16 -4.66 -1.49
CA VAL A 61 1.33 -4.50 -2.36
C VAL A 61 0.94 -4.86 -3.79
N PHE A 62 1.26 -4.01 -4.77
CA PHE A 62 0.93 -4.23 -6.17
C PHE A 62 2.16 -4.14 -7.06
N CYS A 63 2.32 -5.13 -7.92
CA CYS A 63 3.31 -5.11 -8.99
C CYS A 63 2.93 -4.08 -10.08
N GLN A 64 3.91 -3.65 -10.88
CA GLN A 64 3.74 -2.61 -11.91
C GLN A 64 2.63 -2.99 -12.89
N HIS A 65 2.53 -4.28 -13.24
CA HIS A 65 1.54 -4.79 -14.18
C HIS A 65 0.12 -4.70 -13.61
N CYS A 66 -0.04 -5.08 -12.34
CA CYS A 66 -1.33 -5.02 -11.66
C CYS A 66 -1.78 -3.57 -11.43
N ARG A 67 -0.84 -2.67 -11.13
CA ARG A 67 -1.07 -1.22 -11.04
C ARG A 67 -1.53 -0.64 -12.37
N LYS A 68 -0.83 -0.95 -13.46
CA LYS A 68 -1.18 -0.48 -14.82
C LYS A 68 -2.55 -1.02 -15.27
N ARG A 69 -2.95 -2.20 -14.80
CA ARG A 69 -4.24 -2.81 -15.12
C ARG A 69 -5.40 -2.27 -14.26
N SER A 70 -5.13 -1.77 -13.05
CA SER A 70 -6.15 -1.22 -12.13
C SER A 70 -6.50 0.25 -12.38
N THR A 71 -5.96 0.89 -13.42
CA THR A 71 -6.41 2.23 -13.85
C THR A 71 -7.82 2.24 -14.45
N ASN A 72 -8.51 1.09 -14.50
CA ASN A 72 -9.97 1.06 -14.51
C ASN A 72 -10.48 1.09 -13.05
N PRO A 73 -11.04 2.22 -12.57
CA PRO A 73 -11.43 2.38 -11.19
C PRO A 73 -12.75 1.69 -10.95
N ILE A 74 -12.74 0.37 -10.76
CA ILE A 74 -13.88 -0.32 -10.16
C ILE A 74 -13.35 -1.28 -9.11
N LEU A 75 -13.27 -0.75 -7.88
CA LEU A 75 -13.46 -1.56 -6.67
C LEU A 75 -14.96 -1.89 -6.64
N THR A 76 -15.34 -3.03 -7.22
CA THR A 76 -16.68 -3.65 -7.06
C THR A 76 -16.53 -4.94 -6.28
#